data_AF-A0A0D0VWY1-F1
#
_entry.id   AF-A0A0D0VWY1-F1
#
_cell.length_a   1.000
_cell.length_b   1.000
_cell.length_c   1.000
_cell.angle_alpha   90.00
_cell.angle_beta   90.00
_cell.angle_gamma   90.00
#
_symmetry.space_group_name_H-M   'P 1'
#
loop_
_entity.id
_entity.type
_entity.pdbx_description
1 polymer ?
#
loop_
_entity_poly.entity_id
_entity_poly.type
_entity_poly.pdbx_seq_one_letter_code
_entity_poly.pdbx_strand_id
1 'polypeptide(L)'
;MHLIKKSGIGSHDKPLEGAAFGLYRPAAELRAVFVNNPGRARASCRWFRENKAKQGGCDQPILLGNDPLYGGLGGEFTIITASELNGPIVLRHELGHSIIDVGEEYDGGYAYFGVNSDKYERRNALKWREFLTNPESMRIEDARVPLQIYPWHDLDISSWAISFNSSNLISHQNGGPSYPTALLRASLSSIPHSSHITFVLNGYILDLADGFPEAWEGSLDRRWLEIPLNLETGLQSGCNTIKAALTDEGRRARAGQGGKMIASLEIIEYGGNGRFNHTEGFIGAFPTYAMDGTVRLRPTNEGCLMRKVNYPTFCPVCAHYLEKRLQGIIRSR
;
A
#
# COMPACT_ATOMS: atom_id res chain seq x y z
N MET A 1 -8.14 -16.02 35.25
CA MET A 1 -7.77 -14.68 34.73
C MET A 1 -6.29 -14.72 34.38
N HIS A 2 -5.93 -14.86 33.10
CA HIS A 2 -4.52 -14.72 32.70
C HIS A 2 -4.20 -13.22 32.71
N LEU A 3 -3.31 -12.80 33.61
CA LEU A 3 -2.84 -11.42 33.68
C LEU A 3 -2.06 -11.11 32.38
N ILE A 4 -2.46 -10.05 31.68
CA ILE A 4 -1.68 -9.48 30.57
C ILE A 4 -0.40 -8.92 31.20
N LYS A 5 0.74 -9.57 30.96
CA LYS A 5 2.01 -9.22 31.62
C LYS A 5 2.72 -8.03 30.96
N LYS A 6 2.40 -7.70 29.70
CA LYS A 6 3.08 -6.65 28.91
C LYS A 6 2.10 -5.96 27.96
N SER A 7 2.22 -4.63 27.86
CA SER A 7 1.52 -3.80 26.86
C SER A 7 2.26 -3.86 25.52
N GLY A 8 1.53 -3.75 24.40
CA GLY A 8 2.11 -3.80 23.06
C GLY A 8 1.58 -4.93 22.18
N ILE A 9 2.25 -5.11 21.04
CA ILE A 9 2.21 -6.32 20.23
C ILE A 9 3.59 -6.99 20.23
N GLY A 10 3.63 -8.24 19.77
CA GLY A 10 4.88 -8.97 19.58
C GLY A 10 5.72 -8.46 18.40
N SER A 11 6.99 -8.87 18.34
CA SER A 11 7.90 -8.58 17.21
C SER A 11 8.76 -9.80 16.93
N HIS A 12 9.46 -9.82 15.79
CA HIS A 12 10.34 -10.92 15.40
C HIS A 12 9.65 -12.28 15.48
N ASP A 13 8.45 -12.35 14.89
CA ASP A 13 7.69 -13.58 14.72
C ASP A 13 7.19 -14.20 16.02
N LYS A 14 7.17 -13.42 17.11
CA LYS A 14 6.76 -13.88 18.43
C LYS A 14 5.76 -12.94 19.09
N PRO A 15 4.56 -13.41 19.48
CA PRO A 15 3.63 -12.64 20.28
C PRO A 15 4.16 -12.41 21.70
N LEU A 16 3.68 -11.35 22.36
CA LEU A 16 3.92 -11.16 23.78
C LEU A 16 3.23 -12.27 24.60
N GLU A 17 3.92 -12.76 25.62
CA GLU A 17 3.35 -13.75 26.54
C GLU A 17 2.10 -13.19 27.23
N GLY A 18 1.00 -13.95 27.19
CA GLY A 18 -0.27 -13.55 27.79
C GLY A 18 -1.07 -12.52 26.98
N ALA A 19 -0.62 -12.11 25.79
CA ALA A 19 -1.40 -11.24 24.91
C ALA A 19 -2.74 -11.91 24.52
N ALA A 20 -3.82 -11.13 24.55
CA ALA A 20 -5.19 -11.63 24.36
C ALA A 20 -5.34 -12.46 23.08
N PHE A 21 -5.02 -11.86 21.93
CA PHE A 21 -5.07 -12.49 20.61
C PHE A 21 -3.68 -12.86 20.06
N GLY A 22 -2.61 -12.51 20.78
CA GLY A 22 -1.24 -12.76 20.36
C GLY A 22 -0.90 -12.06 19.05
N LEU A 23 -1.17 -10.75 18.94
CA LEU A 23 -0.76 -9.97 17.78
C LEU A 23 0.76 -9.80 17.73
N TYR A 24 1.37 -9.88 16.55
CA TYR A 24 2.81 -9.72 16.37
C TYR A 24 3.20 -9.28 14.96
N ARG A 25 4.40 -8.70 14.82
CA ARG A 25 5.04 -8.37 13.55
C ARG A 25 6.07 -9.43 13.15
N PRO A 26 6.20 -9.74 11.84
CA PRO A 26 7.35 -10.49 11.35
C PRO A 26 8.61 -9.62 11.39
N ALA A 27 9.74 -10.21 11.77
CA ALA A 27 11.03 -9.52 11.80
C ALA A 27 10.96 -8.08 12.41
N ALA A 28 11.61 -7.12 11.75
CA ALA A 28 11.61 -5.70 12.07
C ALA A 28 10.60 -4.89 11.23
N GLU A 29 9.72 -5.55 10.47
CA GLU A 29 8.88 -4.89 9.48
C GLU A 29 7.76 -4.07 10.13
N LEU A 30 7.69 -2.78 9.78
CA LEU A 30 6.47 -2.00 9.94
C LEU A 30 5.52 -2.31 8.78
N ARG A 31 4.92 -3.52 8.77
CA ARG A 31 3.93 -3.93 7.75
C ARG A 31 2.82 -4.81 8.33
N ALA A 32 2.95 -6.12 8.21
CA ALA A 32 1.89 -7.05 8.56
C ALA A 32 1.83 -7.23 10.07
N VAL A 33 0.62 -7.26 10.62
CA VAL A 33 0.38 -7.69 12.01
C VAL A 33 -0.43 -8.98 11.98
N PHE A 34 0.20 -10.06 12.39
CA PHE A 34 -0.39 -11.39 12.41
C PHE A 34 -1.05 -11.68 13.75
N VAL A 35 -2.01 -12.60 13.74
CA VAL A 35 -2.72 -13.09 14.92
C VAL A 35 -2.29 -14.52 15.25
N ASN A 36 -1.75 -14.72 16.45
CA ASN A 36 -1.33 -16.06 16.88
C ASN A 36 -2.49 -16.91 17.45
N ASN A 37 -3.55 -16.27 17.96
CA ASN A 37 -4.67 -16.95 18.59
C ASN A 37 -6.01 -16.68 17.88
N PRO A 38 -6.16 -17.04 16.58
CA PRO A 38 -7.37 -16.73 15.80
C PRO A 38 -8.63 -17.37 16.40
N GLY A 39 -8.52 -18.56 17.02
CA GLY A 39 -9.63 -19.21 17.70
C GLY A 39 -10.22 -18.38 18.85
N ARG A 40 -9.38 -17.62 19.58
CA ARG A 40 -9.85 -16.71 20.63
C ARG A 40 -10.58 -15.52 20.04
N ALA A 41 -10.06 -14.91 18.97
CA ALA A 41 -10.72 -13.80 18.29
C ALA A 41 -12.12 -14.19 17.77
N ARG A 42 -12.23 -15.34 17.11
CA ARG A 42 -13.53 -15.89 16.67
C ARG A 42 -14.48 -16.14 17.83
N ALA A 43 -13.98 -16.76 18.92
CA ALA A 43 -14.80 -17.05 20.10
C ALA A 43 -15.32 -15.77 20.78
N SER A 44 -14.48 -14.73 20.88
CA SER A 44 -14.90 -13.42 21.40
C SER A 44 -16.00 -12.80 20.55
N CYS A 45 -15.85 -12.75 19.22
CA CYS A 45 -16.90 -12.20 18.35
C CYS A 45 -18.21 -13.01 18.45
N ARG A 46 -18.14 -14.35 18.40
CA ARG A 46 -19.34 -15.20 18.61
C ARG A 46 -20.00 -14.95 19.96
N TRP A 47 -19.22 -14.81 21.03
CA TRP A 47 -19.79 -14.54 22.36
C TRP A 47 -20.57 -13.23 22.39
N PHE A 48 -20.02 -12.15 21.81
CA PHE A 48 -20.74 -10.87 21.70
C PHE A 48 -21.99 -11.00 20.83
N ARG A 49 -21.90 -11.69 19.69
CA ARG A 49 -23.03 -11.94 18.80
C ARG A 49 -24.17 -12.66 19.53
N GLU A 50 -23.87 -13.70 20.28
CA GLU A 50 -24.87 -14.59 20.89
C GLU A 50 -25.39 -14.06 22.24
N ASN A 51 -24.53 -13.43 23.06
CA ASN A 51 -24.87 -13.03 24.43
C ASN A 51 -25.14 -11.53 24.59
N LYS A 52 -24.77 -10.72 23.59
CA LYS A 52 -24.93 -9.26 23.58
C LYS A 52 -25.66 -8.76 22.33
N ALA A 53 -26.42 -9.63 21.66
CA ALA A 53 -27.18 -9.29 20.44
C ALA A 53 -28.03 -8.01 20.59
N LYS A 54 -28.72 -7.85 21.74
CA LYS A 54 -29.56 -6.68 22.04
C LYS A 54 -28.78 -5.40 22.39
N GLN A 55 -27.45 -5.48 22.50
CA GLN A 55 -26.54 -4.39 22.86
C GLN A 55 -25.49 -4.11 21.77
N GLY A 56 -25.63 -4.67 20.56
CA GLY A 56 -24.76 -4.40 19.42
C GLY A 56 -24.10 -5.62 18.76
N GLY A 57 -24.08 -6.79 19.40
CA GLY A 57 -23.55 -8.03 18.80
C GLY A 57 -22.11 -7.94 18.24
N CYS A 58 -21.71 -8.90 17.41
CA CYS A 58 -20.48 -8.81 16.59
C CYS A 58 -20.64 -9.66 15.33
N ASP A 59 -20.45 -9.03 14.17
CA ASP A 59 -20.41 -9.73 12.87
C ASP A 59 -19.01 -9.73 12.27
N GLN A 60 -18.29 -8.60 12.41
CA GLN A 60 -16.94 -8.43 11.91
C GLN A 60 -16.06 -7.87 13.05
N PRO A 61 -15.09 -8.64 13.58
CA PRO A 61 -14.22 -8.14 14.62
C PRO A 61 -13.07 -7.30 14.03
N ILE A 62 -12.75 -6.21 14.73
CA ILE A 62 -11.53 -5.42 14.52
C ILE A 62 -10.58 -5.74 15.69
N LEU A 63 -9.38 -6.21 15.38
CA LEU A 63 -8.33 -6.50 16.35
C LEU A 63 -7.36 -5.32 16.40
N LEU A 64 -7.46 -4.50 17.45
CA LEU A 64 -6.60 -3.34 17.66
C LEU A 64 -5.36 -3.72 18.49
N GLY A 65 -4.18 -3.66 17.87
CA GLY A 65 -2.89 -3.78 18.54
C GLY A 65 -2.50 -2.48 19.22
N ASN A 66 -2.14 -2.54 20.50
CA ASN A 66 -1.67 -1.38 21.26
C ASN A 66 -0.20 -1.03 20.92
N ASP A 67 0.06 -0.68 19.66
CA ASP A 67 1.37 -0.30 19.11
C ASP A 67 1.17 1.03 18.36
N PRO A 68 2.02 2.05 18.57
CA PRO A 68 1.81 3.38 17.99
C PRO A 68 2.31 3.49 16.54
N LEU A 69 2.78 2.40 15.93
CA LEU A 69 3.39 2.40 14.60
C LEU A 69 2.54 1.62 13.62
N TYR A 70 2.64 1.98 12.34
CA TYR A 70 1.95 1.40 11.20
C TYR A 70 1.96 -0.12 11.24
N GLY A 71 0.79 -0.72 11.15
CA GLY A 71 0.66 -2.14 10.94
C GLY A 71 -0.78 -2.53 10.74
N GLY A 72 -1.00 -3.50 9.87
CA GLY A 72 -2.33 -3.99 9.59
C GLY A 72 -2.32 -5.30 8.82
N LEU A 73 -3.48 -5.93 8.79
CA LEU A 73 -3.77 -7.06 7.91
C LEU A 73 -5.28 -7.21 7.77
N GLY A 74 -5.75 -7.29 6.53
CA GLY A 74 -7.14 -7.52 6.18
C GLY A 74 -7.41 -8.97 5.80
N GLY A 75 -8.67 -9.37 5.85
CA GLY A 75 -9.12 -10.72 5.53
C GLY A 75 -10.21 -11.15 6.51
N GLU A 76 -10.03 -12.31 7.15
CA GLU A 76 -11.01 -12.78 8.15
C GLU A 76 -11.21 -11.76 9.29
N PHE A 77 -10.12 -11.19 9.79
CA PHE A 77 -10.14 -10.14 10.80
C PHE A 77 -9.61 -8.86 10.18
N THR A 78 -10.16 -7.74 10.62
CA THR A 78 -9.54 -6.43 10.37
C THR A 78 -8.54 -6.20 11.48
N ILE A 79 -7.24 -6.30 11.18
CA ILE A 79 -6.17 -6.08 12.16
C ILE A 79 -5.55 -4.72 11.88
N ILE A 80 -5.42 -3.89 12.92
CA ILE A 80 -4.75 -2.59 12.86
C ILE A 80 -3.92 -2.36 14.13
N THR A 81 -3.02 -1.38 14.06
CA THR A 81 -2.35 -0.82 15.23
C THR A 81 -2.94 0.53 15.64
N ALA A 82 -2.68 0.95 16.87
CA ALA A 82 -3.08 2.24 17.41
C ALA A 82 -2.17 3.40 16.94
N SER A 83 -1.62 3.32 15.72
CA SER A 83 -0.90 4.44 15.12
C SER A 83 -1.84 5.62 14.92
N GLU A 84 -1.43 6.79 15.37
CA GLU A 84 -2.23 8.02 15.24
C GLU A 84 -2.37 8.46 13.78
N LEU A 85 -1.26 8.42 13.03
CA LEU A 85 -1.22 8.90 11.64
C LEU A 85 -1.76 7.85 10.66
N ASN A 86 -1.44 6.57 10.89
CA ASN A 86 -1.77 5.50 9.96
C ASN A 86 -2.95 4.65 10.38
N GLY A 87 -3.20 4.46 11.68
CA GLY A 87 -4.22 3.54 12.18
C GLY A 87 -5.61 3.77 11.57
N PRO A 88 -6.14 5.01 11.55
CA PRO A 88 -7.43 5.31 10.93
C PRO A 88 -7.48 5.03 9.42
N ILE A 89 -6.36 5.24 8.73
CA ILE A 89 -6.25 5.04 7.28
C ILE A 89 -6.20 3.54 6.96
N VAL A 90 -5.32 2.81 7.64
CA VAL A 90 -5.18 1.36 7.53
C VAL A 90 -6.51 0.69 7.89
N LEU A 91 -7.19 1.13 8.95
CA LEU A 91 -8.51 0.60 9.32
C LEU A 91 -9.47 0.58 8.13
N ARG A 92 -9.55 1.69 7.40
CA ARG A 92 -10.48 1.82 6.27
C ARG A 92 -10.06 0.92 5.12
N HIS A 93 -8.76 0.81 4.85
CA HIS A 93 -8.21 -0.09 3.83
C HIS A 93 -8.53 -1.56 4.17
N GLU A 94 -8.20 -2.00 5.39
CA GLU A 94 -8.39 -3.39 5.83
C GLU A 94 -9.86 -3.78 5.98
N LEU A 95 -10.74 -2.83 6.32
CA LEU A 95 -12.19 -3.04 6.26
C LEU A 95 -12.68 -3.28 4.83
N GLY A 96 -12.00 -2.72 3.81
CA GLY A 96 -12.26 -3.04 2.42
C GLY A 96 -12.15 -4.53 2.16
N HIS A 97 -11.01 -5.13 2.52
CA HIS A 97 -10.81 -6.58 2.41
C HIS A 97 -11.80 -7.37 3.27
N SER A 98 -12.00 -6.96 4.53
CA SER A 98 -12.71 -7.77 5.51
C SER A 98 -14.23 -7.76 5.33
N ILE A 99 -14.82 -6.65 4.85
CA ILE A 99 -16.26 -6.52 4.66
C ILE A 99 -16.65 -6.81 3.22
N ILE A 100 -15.97 -6.18 2.26
CA ILE A 100 -16.36 -6.15 0.83
C ILE A 100 -15.76 -7.33 0.06
N ASP A 101 -14.67 -7.91 0.56
CA ASP A 101 -13.86 -8.88 -0.19
C ASP A 101 -13.30 -8.26 -1.49
N VAL A 102 -12.87 -6.99 -1.42
CA VAL A 102 -12.11 -6.34 -2.50
C VAL A 102 -10.65 -6.77 -2.46
N GLY A 103 -10.02 -6.81 -3.63
CA GLY A 103 -8.58 -7.04 -3.74
C GLY A 103 -7.77 -5.76 -3.61
N GLU A 104 -6.46 -5.94 -3.63
CA GLU A 104 -5.48 -4.86 -3.69
C GLU A 104 -5.48 -4.19 -5.06
N GLU A 105 -5.25 -2.88 -5.08
CA GLU A 105 -5.04 -2.12 -6.32
C GLU A 105 -3.60 -1.63 -6.46
N TYR A 106 -2.79 -1.69 -5.38
CA TYR A 106 -1.35 -1.46 -5.48
C TYR A 106 -0.60 -2.64 -6.13
N ASP A 107 0.52 -2.34 -6.78
CA ASP A 107 1.36 -3.37 -7.42
C ASP A 107 2.18 -4.12 -6.34
N GLY A 108 2.56 -5.37 -6.60
CA GLY A 108 3.48 -6.14 -5.75
C GLY A 108 2.84 -6.84 -4.57
N GLY A 109 1.51 -6.88 -4.55
CA GLY A 109 0.72 -7.74 -3.69
C GLY A 109 0.49 -9.13 -4.28
N TYR A 110 -0.42 -9.87 -3.65
CA TYR A 110 -0.88 -11.20 -4.06
C TYR A 110 -2.41 -11.28 -4.14
N ALA A 111 -3.12 -10.38 -3.47
CA ALA A 111 -4.56 -10.43 -3.26
C ALA A 111 -5.32 -9.67 -4.35
N TYR A 112 -5.27 -10.17 -5.59
CA TYR A 112 -5.97 -9.55 -6.74
C TYR A 112 -7.26 -10.29 -7.07
N PHE A 113 -8.31 -9.97 -6.31
CA PHE A 113 -9.64 -10.56 -6.42
C PHE A 113 -10.74 -9.50 -6.18
N GLY A 114 -11.98 -9.96 -6.00
CA GLY A 114 -13.09 -9.07 -5.68
C GLY A 114 -13.62 -8.30 -6.88
N VAL A 115 -14.44 -7.30 -6.60
CA VAL A 115 -15.15 -6.50 -7.61
C VAL A 115 -14.27 -5.46 -8.28
N ASN A 116 -13.13 -5.11 -7.68
CA ASN A 116 -12.18 -4.10 -8.15
C ASN A 116 -10.94 -4.71 -8.82
N SER A 117 -10.90 -6.03 -9.00
CA SER A 117 -9.84 -6.70 -9.74
C SER A 117 -10.40 -7.67 -10.77
N ASP A 118 -9.90 -7.60 -12.00
CA ASP A 118 -10.23 -8.54 -13.05
C ASP A 118 -8.99 -9.07 -13.78
N LYS A 119 -9.13 -10.17 -14.49
CA LYS A 119 -8.07 -10.74 -15.32
C LYS A 119 -7.90 -9.92 -16.59
N TYR A 120 -6.67 -9.85 -17.09
CA TYR A 120 -6.35 -9.15 -18.33
C TYR A 120 -7.21 -9.61 -19.53
N GLU A 121 -7.50 -10.91 -19.62
CA GLU A 121 -8.30 -11.50 -20.71
C GLU A 121 -9.76 -11.03 -20.68
N ARG A 122 -10.25 -10.59 -19.52
CA ARG A 122 -11.63 -10.12 -19.31
C ARG A 122 -11.82 -8.64 -19.62
N ARG A 123 -10.88 -7.99 -20.30
CA ARG A 123 -10.97 -6.57 -20.70
C ARG A 123 -12.31 -6.15 -21.33
N ASN A 124 -12.99 -7.04 -22.07
CA ASN A 124 -14.28 -6.72 -22.69
C ASN A 124 -15.51 -6.94 -21.78
N ALA A 125 -15.32 -7.55 -20.60
CA ALA A 125 -16.36 -7.96 -19.66
C ALA A 125 -15.91 -7.72 -18.20
N LEU A 126 -15.35 -6.53 -17.95
CA LEU A 126 -14.88 -6.08 -16.65
C LEU A 126 -16.02 -6.11 -15.63
N LYS A 127 -15.72 -6.56 -14.41
CA LYS A 127 -16.67 -6.57 -13.29
C LYS A 127 -17.29 -5.19 -12.98
N TRP A 128 -16.56 -4.11 -13.26
CA TRP A 128 -17.02 -2.73 -13.06
C TRP A 128 -17.42 -2.02 -14.36
N ARG A 129 -17.83 -2.77 -15.40
CA ARG A 129 -18.22 -2.20 -16.69
C ARG A 129 -19.25 -1.06 -16.58
N GLU A 130 -20.20 -1.18 -15.65
CA GLU A 130 -21.24 -0.16 -15.40
C GLU A 130 -20.70 1.18 -14.89
N PHE A 131 -19.46 1.21 -14.40
CA PHE A 131 -18.80 2.41 -13.88
C PHE A 131 -17.83 3.07 -14.85
N LEU A 132 -17.57 2.46 -16.02
CA LEU A 132 -16.59 3.00 -16.96
C LEU A 132 -16.97 4.42 -17.37
N THR A 133 -16.02 5.35 -17.31
CA THR A 133 -16.24 6.73 -17.74
C THR A 133 -16.58 6.79 -19.22
N ASN A 134 -15.87 5.99 -20.04
CA ASN A 134 -16.09 5.89 -21.48
C ASN A 134 -16.23 4.40 -21.88
N PRO A 135 -17.43 3.82 -21.78
CA PRO A 135 -17.63 2.38 -22.04
C PRO A 135 -17.41 2.00 -23.51
N GLU A 136 -17.65 2.93 -24.45
CA GLU A 136 -17.53 2.70 -25.90
C GLU A 136 -16.08 2.75 -26.42
N SER A 137 -15.17 3.41 -25.70
CA SER A 137 -13.76 3.55 -26.07
C SER A 137 -12.81 2.97 -25.02
N MET A 138 -13.29 1.94 -24.30
CA MET A 138 -12.52 1.26 -23.28
C MET A 138 -11.24 0.64 -23.87
N ARG A 139 -10.13 0.93 -23.22
CA ARG A 139 -8.82 0.35 -23.49
C ARG A 139 -8.10 0.10 -22.17
N ILE A 140 -7.11 -0.78 -22.22
CA ILE A 140 -6.17 -0.93 -21.11
C ILE A 140 -5.21 0.26 -21.15
N GLU A 141 -5.02 0.88 -20.00
CA GLU A 141 -4.10 2.00 -19.81
C GLU A 141 -2.66 1.51 -19.89
N ASP A 142 -1.81 2.21 -20.64
CA ASP A 142 -0.43 1.77 -20.86
C ASP A 142 0.49 2.30 -19.75
N ALA A 143 0.72 1.46 -18.75
CA ALA A 143 1.76 1.65 -17.74
C ALA A 143 2.67 0.43 -17.69
N ARG A 144 3.90 0.62 -17.21
CA ARG A 144 4.89 -0.44 -16.97
C ARG A 144 5.48 -0.28 -15.58
N VAL A 145 5.87 -1.38 -14.95
CA VAL A 145 6.53 -1.37 -13.64
C VAL A 145 7.90 -2.02 -13.80
N PRO A 146 8.92 -1.29 -14.30
CA PRO A 146 10.27 -1.84 -14.50
C PRO A 146 10.99 -2.20 -13.20
N LEU A 147 10.55 -1.66 -12.06
CA LEU A 147 11.13 -1.96 -10.76
C LEU A 147 10.04 -2.03 -9.69
N GLN A 148 10.07 -3.11 -8.93
CA GLN A 148 9.21 -3.33 -7.76
C GLN A 148 9.94 -4.21 -6.76
N ILE A 149 10.20 -3.67 -5.56
CA ILE A 149 10.97 -4.37 -4.55
C ILE A 149 10.61 -3.92 -3.13
N TYR A 150 10.73 -4.85 -2.18
CA TYR A 150 10.62 -4.62 -0.74
C TYR A 150 11.98 -4.89 -0.08
N PRO A 151 12.93 -3.93 -0.14
CA PRO A 151 14.29 -4.20 0.29
C PRO A 151 14.42 -4.36 1.80
N TRP A 152 13.54 -3.73 2.59
CA TRP A 152 13.61 -3.73 4.05
C TRP A 152 15.03 -3.45 4.57
N HIS A 153 15.71 -2.50 3.92
CA HIS A 153 17.13 -2.26 4.12
C HIS A 153 17.33 -1.16 5.17
N ASP A 154 18.11 -1.47 6.20
CA ASP A 154 18.47 -0.53 7.26
C ASP A 154 19.57 0.41 6.79
N LEU A 155 19.22 1.69 6.67
CA LEU A 155 20.11 2.73 6.18
C LEU A 155 21.17 3.15 7.21
N ASP A 156 21.04 2.75 8.48
CA ASP A 156 22.11 2.92 9.48
C ASP A 156 23.29 1.96 9.19
N ILE A 157 23.04 0.81 8.54
CA ILE A 157 24.10 -0.13 8.15
C ILE A 157 24.88 0.41 6.95
N SER A 158 24.18 0.79 5.89
CA SER A 158 24.79 1.30 4.66
C SER A 158 23.78 2.01 3.77
N SER A 159 24.26 2.81 2.82
CA SER A 159 23.41 3.30 1.73
C SER A 159 22.89 2.15 0.88
N TRP A 160 21.67 2.27 0.38
CA TRP A 160 21.05 1.31 -0.51
C TRP A 160 21.04 1.83 -1.94
N ALA A 161 21.30 0.96 -2.93
CA ALA A 161 21.23 1.31 -4.33
C ALA A 161 20.71 0.14 -5.17
N ILE A 162 19.99 0.45 -6.24
CA ILE A 162 19.50 -0.53 -7.19
C ILE A 162 19.47 0.07 -8.60
N SER A 163 19.69 -0.78 -9.60
CA SER A 163 19.57 -0.40 -11.01
C SER A 163 18.35 -1.06 -11.64
N PHE A 164 17.72 -0.37 -12.57
CA PHE A 164 16.60 -0.88 -13.36
C PHE A 164 16.71 -0.40 -14.80
N ASN A 165 16.15 -1.16 -15.74
CA ASN A 165 16.06 -0.74 -17.13
C ASN A 165 14.71 -0.06 -17.35
N SER A 166 14.73 1.19 -17.83
CA SER A 166 13.52 1.88 -18.27
C SER A 166 12.88 1.13 -19.43
N SER A 167 11.54 1.11 -19.48
CA SER A 167 10.76 0.59 -20.60
C SER A 167 10.90 1.45 -21.85
N ASN A 168 11.51 2.64 -21.74
CA ASN A 168 12.02 3.38 -22.88
C ASN A 168 13.14 2.58 -23.55
N LEU A 169 12.77 1.72 -24.51
CA LEU A 169 13.71 1.10 -25.42
C LEU A 169 14.55 2.18 -26.09
N ILE A 170 15.86 2.00 -26.09
CA ILE A 170 16.81 2.84 -26.83
C ILE A 170 16.41 2.78 -28.31
N SER A 171 15.59 3.71 -28.79
CA SER A 171 15.91 4.54 -29.94
C SER A 171 14.74 5.48 -30.27
N HIS A 172 15.06 6.76 -30.38
CA HIS A 172 14.30 7.71 -31.20
C HIS A 172 14.38 7.37 -32.71
N GLN A 173 14.93 6.21 -33.10
CA GLN A 173 15.20 5.88 -34.49
C GLN A 173 14.15 4.98 -35.14
N ASN A 174 13.23 4.36 -34.38
CA ASN A 174 12.24 3.42 -34.95
C ASN A 174 10.78 3.63 -34.52
N GLY A 175 10.41 4.79 -33.96
CA GLY A 175 8.99 5.11 -33.67
C GLY A 175 8.30 4.18 -32.66
N GLY A 176 9.07 3.52 -31.79
CA GLY A 176 8.55 2.65 -30.74
C GLY A 176 7.78 3.41 -29.64
N PRO A 177 7.05 2.69 -28.77
CA PRO A 177 6.30 3.30 -27.68
C PRO A 177 7.23 4.02 -26.70
N SER A 178 6.93 5.29 -26.42
CA SER A 178 7.67 6.14 -25.48
C SER A 178 6.94 6.27 -24.15
N TYR A 179 7.69 6.21 -23.05
CA TYR A 179 7.27 6.39 -21.68
C TYR A 179 7.94 7.65 -21.08
N PRO A 180 7.46 8.85 -21.42
CA PRO A 180 8.15 10.11 -21.12
C PRO A 180 8.11 10.51 -19.64
N THR A 181 7.19 9.93 -18.87
CA THR A 181 7.01 10.19 -17.45
C THR A 181 6.95 8.90 -16.66
N ALA A 182 7.35 8.99 -15.41
CA ALA A 182 7.27 7.90 -14.45
C ALA A 182 6.91 8.43 -13.06
N LEU A 183 6.59 7.52 -12.15
CA LEU A 183 6.38 7.79 -10.73
C LEU A 183 7.29 6.86 -9.95
N LEU A 184 8.11 7.43 -9.09
CA LEU A 184 8.74 6.68 -8.02
C LEU A 184 7.79 6.66 -6.83
N ARG A 185 7.44 5.46 -6.38
CA ARG A 185 6.77 5.26 -5.09
C ARG A 185 7.71 4.52 -4.15
N ALA A 186 7.93 5.07 -2.97
CA ALA A 186 8.74 4.44 -1.95
C ALA A 186 8.03 4.48 -0.60
N SER A 187 8.47 3.65 0.35
CA SER A 187 8.08 3.82 1.76
C SER A 187 9.28 3.75 2.67
N LEU A 188 9.24 4.57 3.73
CA LEU A 188 10.30 4.74 4.71
C LEU A 188 9.75 4.50 6.12
N SER A 189 10.59 4.05 7.05
CA SER A 189 10.29 4.02 8.49
C SER A 189 11.37 4.73 9.30
N SER A 190 11.00 5.32 10.44
CA SER A 190 11.92 6.05 11.32
C SER A 190 12.70 7.20 10.66
N ILE A 191 12.18 7.79 9.58
CA ILE A 191 12.75 8.98 8.91
C ILE A 191 11.77 10.14 9.10
N PRO A 192 11.92 10.98 10.14
CA PRO A 192 10.94 12.02 10.45
C PRO A 192 11.01 13.26 9.56
N HIS A 193 12.19 13.59 9.01
CA HIS A 193 12.41 14.81 8.22
C HIS A 193 13.06 14.50 6.87
N SER A 194 12.75 15.30 5.85
CA SER A 194 13.32 15.13 4.50
C SER A 194 14.83 15.34 4.50
N SER A 195 15.35 16.22 5.36
CA SER A 195 16.79 16.47 5.54
C SER A 195 17.57 15.25 6.04
N HIS A 196 16.91 14.22 6.56
CA HIS A 196 17.57 13.01 7.08
C HIS A 196 17.99 12.03 5.99
N ILE A 197 17.44 12.15 4.78
CA ILE A 197 17.63 11.17 3.71
C ILE A 197 17.82 11.86 2.38
N THR A 198 18.59 11.22 1.50
CA THR A 198 18.77 11.68 0.12
C THR A 198 18.43 10.53 -0.82
N PHE A 199 17.60 10.85 -1.82
CA PHE A 199 17.38 9.99 -2.98
C PHE A 199 18.12 10.59 -4.17
N VAL A 200 18.90 9.75 -4.87
CA VAL A 200 19.66 10.16 -6.05
C VAL A 200 19.33 9.24 -7.22
N LEU A 201 18.80 9.78 -8.30
CA LEU A 201 18.55 9.08 -9.57
C LEU A 201 19.58 9.53 -10.60
N ASN A 202 20.47 8.63 -11.03
CA ASN A 202 21.51 8.93 -12.02
C ASN A 202 22.33 10.21 -11.74
N GLY A 203 22.58 10.52 -10.47
CA GLY A 203 23.30 11.72 -10.04
C GLY A 203 22.41 12.94 -9.73
N TYR A 204 21.12 12.89 -10.05
CA TYR A 204 20.16 13.94 -9.72
C TYR A 204 19.55 13.70 -8.35
N ILE A 205 19.64 14.69 -7.46
CA ILE A 205 19.01 14.64 -6.14
C ILE A 205 17.51 14.87 -6.34
N LEU A 206 16.68 13.97 -5.83
CA LEU A 206 15.24 14.07 -5.91
C LEU A 206 14.69 14.93 -4.79
N ASP A 207 13.69 15.77 -5.11
CA ASP A 207 12.93 16.49 -4.10
C ASP A 207 11.97 15.54 -3.38
N LEU A 208 11.98 15.61 -2.06
CA LEU A 208 11.19 14.76 -1.18
C LEU A 208 10.10 15.53 -0.43
N ALA A 209 9.99 16.85 -0.60
CA ALA A 209 9.19 17.73 0.26
C ALA A 209 7.74 17.25 0.45
N ASP A 210 7.07 16.83 -0.63
CA ASP A 210 5.67 16.37 -0.59
C ASP A 210 5.46 15.11 0.27
N GLY A 211 6.51 14.30 0.47
CA GLY A 211 6.49 13.12 1.33
C GLY A 211 6.75 13.41 2.81
N PHE A 212 7.01 14.67 3.17
CA PHE A 212 7.28 15.12 4.53
C PHE A 212 6.40 16.32 4.94
N PRO A 213 5.06 16.17 4.91
CA PRO A 213 4.16 17.24 5.34
C PRO A 213 4.29 17.52 6.84
N GLU A 214 3.93 18.74 7.26
CA GLU A 214 4.01 19.21 8.66
C GLU A 214 3.28 18.29 9.65
N ALA A 215 2.14 17.73 9.25
CA ALA A 215 1.38 16.78 10.08
C ALA A 215 2.17 15.49 10.44
N TRP A 216 3.29 15.23 9.78
CA TRP A 216 4.15 14.06 10.00
C TRP A 216 5.50 14.43 10.64
N GLU A 217 5.66 15.68 11.08
CA GLU A 217 6.88 16.15 11.71
C GLU A 217 7.21 15.34 12.97
N GLY A 218 8.48 14.94 13.10
CA GLY A 218 8.95 14.11 14.23
C GLY A 218 8.45 12.65 14.23
N SER A 219 7.56 12.27 13.32
CA SER A 219 6.99 10.92 13.29
C SER A 219 8.00 9.87 12.85
N LEU A 220 8.15 8.83 13.69
CA LEU A 220 8.95 7.63 13.39
C LEU A 220 8.14 6.54 12.68
N ASP A 221 6.87 6.83 12.36
CA ASP A 221 5.99 5.88 11.71
C ASP A 221 6.38 5.64 10.23
N ARG A 222 5.78 4.62 9.61
CA ARG A 222 5.93 4.35 8.18
C ARG A 222 5.22 5.41 7.37
N ARG A 223 5.93 5.96 6.38
CA ARG A 223 5.43 6.96 5.43
C ARG A 223 5.68 6.52 3.98
N TRP A 224 4.95 7.13 3.05
CA TRP A 224 5.10 6.90 1.62
C TRP A 224 5.58 8.16 0.92
N LEU A 225 6.44 7.97 -0.06
CA LEU A 225 6.92 9.01 -0.97
C LEU A 225 6.34 8.72 -2.35
N GLU A 226 5.92 9.78 -3.04
CA GLU A 226 5.49 9.74 -4.43
C GLU A 226 6.19 10.87 -5.16
N ILE A 227 7.14 10.52 -6.02
CA ILE A 227 8.03 11.48 -6.68
C ILE A 227 7.84 11.32 -8.19
N PRO A 228 7.23 12.32 -8.88
CA PRO A 228 7.17 12.32 -10.33
C PRO A 228 8.57 12.31 -10.92
N LEU A 229 8.79 11.45 -11.92
CA LEU A 229 10.04 11.33 -12.64
C LEU A 229 9.83 11.64 -14.13
N ASN A 230 10.81 12.28 -14.72
CA ASN A 230 10.94 12.61 -16.13
C ASN A 230 12.44 12.82 -16.48
N LEU A 231 12.72 13.21 -17.72
CA LEU A 231 14.09 13.49 -18.18
C LEU A 231 14.82 14.56 -17.34
N GLU A 232 14.11 15.57 -16.84
CA GLU A 232 14.68 16.66 -16.03
C GLU A 232 15.06 16.20 -14.61
N THR A 233 14.36 15.17 -14.09
CA THR A 233 14.67 14.53 -12.80
C THR A 233 15.72 13.41 -12.91
N GLY A 234 16.37 13.26 -14.08
CA GLY A 234 17.43 12.29 -14.29
C GLY A 234 17.00 10.91 -14.80
N LEU A 235 15.72 10.68 -15.12
CA LEU A 235 15.28 9.46 -15.79
C LEU A 235 15.91 9.41 -17.20
N GLN A 236 16.47 8.27 -17.58
CA GLN A 236 17.08 8.09 -18.91
C GLN A 236 16.63 6.78 -19.56
N SER A 237 16.82 6.67 -20.88
CA SER A 237 16.61 5.41 -21.61
C SER A 237 17.66 4.37 -21.20
N GLY A 238 17.25 3.10 -21.16
CA GLY A 238 18.13 2.01 -20.72
C GLY A 238 18.31 1.97 -19.20
N CYS A 239 19.55 1.76 -18.75
CA CYS A 239 19.85 1.51 -17.34
C CYS A 239 19.81 2.80 -16.52
N ASN A 240 19.03 2.79 -15.45
CA ASN A 240 18.92 3.83 -14.43
C ASN A 240 19.39 3.28 -13.09
N THR A 241 19.96 4.11 -12.24
CA THR A 241 20.36 3.73 -10.88
C THR A 241 19.76 4.70 -9.88
N ILE A 242 19.08 4.17 -8.88
CA ILE A 242 18.59 4.92 -7.75
C ILE A 242 19.34 4.55 -6.48
N LYS A 243 19.70 5.56 -5.69
CA LYS A 243 20.39 5.41 -4.41
C LYS A 243 19.61 6.14 -3.32
N ALA A 244 19.45 5.48 -2.18
CA ALA A 244 18.93 6.05 -0.93
C ALA A 244 20.03 6.00 0.13
N ALA A 245 20.26 7.11 0.83
CA ALA A 245 21.25 7.19 1.90
C ALA A 245 20.83 8.17 2.99
N LEU A 246 21.19 7.89 4.24
CA LEU A 246 21.08 8.88 5.32
C LEU A 246 22.10 10.00 5.11
N THR A 247 21.65 11.22 5.36
CA THR A 247 22.54 12.37 5.56
C THR A 247 23.23 12.26 6.92
N ASP A 248 24.19 13.15 7.19
CA ASP A 248 24.84 13.20 8.50
C ASP A 248 23.85 13.52 9.63
N GLU A 249 22.84 14.34 9.35
CA GLU A 249 21.74 14.62 10.29
C GLU A 249 20.90 13.35 10.52
N GLY A 250 20.52 12.66 9.45
CA GLY A 250 19.74 11.42 9.54
C GLY A 250 20.46 10.29 10.28
N ARG A 251 21.79 10.19 10.16
CA ARG A 251 22.60 9.22 10.92
C ARG A 251 22.56 9.51 12.43
N ARG A 252 22.63 10.78 12.82
CA ARG A 252 22.57 11.20 14.24
C ARG A 252 21.16 11.11 14.82
N ALA A 253 20.13 11.16 13.98
CA ALA A 253 18.74 11.03 14.41
C ALA A 253 18.48 9.67 15.07
N ARG A 254 17.59 9.64 16.06
CA ARG A 254 17.21 8.41 16.76
C ARG A 254 16.42 7.49 15.82
N ALA A 255 16.81 6.22 15.73
CA ALA A 255 16.00 5.19 15.09
C ALA A 255 14.79 4.81 15.96
N GLY A 256 13.64 4.62 15.31
CA GLY A 256 12.44 4.04 15.92
C GLY A 256 12.47 2.51 15.89
N GLN A 257 11.38 1.89 16.37
CA GLN A 257 11.18 0.45 16.20
C GLN A 257 11.09 0.12 14.71
N GLY A 258 11.86 -0.88 14.29
CA GLY A 258 11.98 -1.28 12.89
C GLY A 258 13.17 -0.65 12.16
N GLY A 259 13.84 0.35 12.74
CA GLY A 259 15.03 0.97 12.15
C GLY A 259 14.70 2.02 11.08
N LYS A 260 15.76 2.66 10.57
CA LYS A 260 15.71 3.67 9.51
C LYS A 260 15.69 2.98 8.15
N MET A 261 14.54 2.42 7.80
CA MET A 261 14.43 1.54 6.64
C MET A 261 14.04 2.30 5.38
N ILE A 262 14.62 1.89 4.25
CA ILE A 262 13.87 1.86 3.00
C ILE A 262 13.07 0.56 2.94
N ALA A 263 11.75 0.66 3.02
CA ALA A 263 10.85 -0.48 3.18
C ALA A 263 10.32 -1.01 1.84
N SER A 264 10.05 -0.12 0.89
CA SER A 264 9.64 -0.48 -0.48
C SER A 264 10.11 0.56 -1.48
N LEU A 265 10.34 0.12 -2.72
CA LEU A 265 10.54 1.01 -3.85
C LEU A 265 9.90 0.42 -5.12
N GLU A 266 9.22 1.28 -5.86
CA GLU A 266 8.54 0.98 -7.10
C GLU A 266 8.80 2.12 -8.10
N ILE A 267 8.99 1.77 -9.37
CA ILE A 267 9.00 2.70 -10.50
C ILE A 267 7.86 2.32 -11.43
N ILE A 268 6.98 3.25 -11.72
CA ILE A 268 5.85 3.09 -12.65
C ILE A 268 6.07 4.05 -13.82
N GLU A 269 6.13 3.56 -15.05
CA GLU A 269 6.33 4.36 -16.26
C GLU A 269 5.03 4.45 -17.06
N TYR A 270 4.69 5.65 -17.53
CA TYR A 270 3.41 5.93 -18.19
C TYR A 270 3.56 6.19 -19.68
N GLY A 271 2.70 5.57 -20.48
CA GLY A 271 2.72 5.70 -21.93
C GLY A 271 2.36 7.11 -22.40
N GLY A 272 3.26 7.73 -23.17
CA GLY A 272 3.04 9.05 -23.76
C GLY A 272 1.96 9.06 -24.85
N ASN A 273 1.64 10.26 -25.36
CA ASN A 273 0.68 10.50 -26.45
C ASN A 273 -0.74 9.98 -26.16
N GLY A 274 -1.25 10.18 -24.93
CA GLY A 274 -2.62 9.82 -24.54
C GLY A 274 -2.85 8.32 -24.32
N ARG A 275 -1.80 7.49 -24.34
CA ARG A 275 -1.87 6.05 -24.09
C ARG A 275 -2.10 5.71 -22.61
N PHE A 276 -1.85 6.68 -21.72
CA PHE A 276 -2.20 6.62 -20.32
C PHE A 276 -3.08 7.81 -19.92
N ASN A 277 -4.14 7.55 -19.16
CA ASN A 277 -5.07 8.55 -18.66
C ASN A 277 -4.75 8.91 -17.20
N HIS A 278 -4.26 10.13 -17.01
CA HIS A 278 -3.94 10.67 -15.68
C HIS A 278 -5.11 11.39 -15.01
N THR A 279 -6.26 11.53 -15.68
CA THR A 279 -7.39 12.32 -15.18
C THR A 279 -7.93 11.70 -13.88
N GLU A 280 -7.94 12.49 -12.81
CA GLU A 280 -8.53 12.10 -11.54
C GLU A 280 -10.01 11.75 -11.70
N GLY A 281 -10.45 10.67 -11.03
CA GLY A 281 -11.82 10.18 -11.14
C GLY A 281 -12.14 9.41 -12.44
N PHE A 282 -11.20 9.28 -13.38
CA PHE A 282 -11.40 8.42 -14.54
C PHE A 282 -11.47 6.94 -14.13
N ILE A 283 -12.54 6.27 -14.52
CA ILE A 283 -12.76 4.84 -14.29
C ILE A 283 -12.55 4.11 -15.62
N GLY A 284 -11.51 3.28 -15.65
CA GLY A 284 -11.05 2.58 -16.84
C GLY A 284 -10.54 1.18 -16.51
N ALA A 285 -9.52 0.74 -17.24
CA ALA A 285 -8.85 -0.53 -17.03
C ALA A 285 -7.34 -0.29 -16.87
N PHE A 286 -6.90 -0.07 -15.64
CA PHE A 286 -5.49 0.17 -15.34
C PHE A 286 -4.80 -1.15 -14.99
N PRO A 287 -3.58 -1.41 -15.48
CA PRO A 287 -2.86 -2.63 -15.15
C PRO A 287 -2.36 -2.58 -13.70
N THR A 288 -2.48 -3.70 -13.00
CA THR A 288 -1.82 -3.96 -11.72
C THR A 288 -0.92 -5.19 -11.87
N TYR A 289 0.32 -5.08 -11.39
CA TYR A 289 1.34 -6.10 -11.49
C TYR A 289 1.49 -6.82 -10.16
N ALA A 290 1.26 -8.13 -10.17
CA ALA A 290 1.50 -8.98 -9.02
C ALA A 290 3.00 -9.24 -8.83
N MET A 291 3.38 -9.68 -7.62
CA MET A 291 4.78 -9.98 -7.32
C MET A 291 5.37 -11.09 -8.21
N ASP A 292 4.55 -11.99 -8.74
CA ASP A 292 4.95 -13.04 -9.69
C ASP A 292 4.97 -12.56 -11.17
N GLY A 293 4.71 -11.28 -11.41
CA GLY A 293 4.62 -10.67 -12.74
C GLY A 293 3.24 -10.81 -13.41
N THR A 294 2.28 -11.50 -12.78
CA THR A 294 0.92 -11.62 -13.33
C THR A 294 0.25 -10.25 -13.41
N VAL A 295 -0.31 -9.93 -14.58
CA VAL A 295 -1.06 -8.68 -14.78
C VAL A 295 -2.54 -8.88 -14.50
N ARG A 296 -3.09 -8.01 -13.66
CA ARG A 296 -4.52 -7.85 -13.41
C ARG A 296 -4.95 -6.45 -13.82
N LEU A 297 -6.25 -6.21 -13.80
CA LEU A 297 -6.84 -4.90 -14.08
C LEU A 297 -7.49 -4.34 -12.82
N ARG A 298 -7.43 -3.02 -12.65
CA ARG A 298 -8.10 -2.26 -11.60
C ARG A 298 -8.90 -1.08 -12.20
N PRO A 299 -9.92 -0.54 -11.49
CA PRO A 299 -10.81 0.47 -12.03
C PRO A 299 -10.19 1.87 -12.12
N THR A 300 -9.27 2.23 -11.22
CA THR A 300 -8.72 3.59 -11.14
C THR A 300 -7.20 3.59 -11.16
N ASN A 301 -6.59 4.71 -11.57
CA ASN A 301 -5.14 4.85 -11.49
C ASN A 301 -4.68 4.97 -10.03
N GLU A 302 -5.10 6.06 -9.37
CA GLU A 302 -4.64 6.51 -8.06
C GLU A 302 -5.80 7.00 -7.16
N GLY A 303 -7.05 6.93 -7.64
CA GLY A 303 -8.25 7.47 -6.97
C GLY A 303 -8.94 6.47 -6.02
N CYS A 304 -8.18 5.57 -5.40
CA CYS A 304 -8.72 4.54 -4.50
C CYS A 304 -7.81 4.31 -3.30
N LEU A 305 -8.40 4.21 -2.11
CA LEU A 305 -7.75 3.77 -0.88
C LEU A 305 -7.11 2.36 -1.01
N MET A 306 -7.65 1.51 -1.88
CA MET A 306 -7.07 0.18 -2.16
C MET A 306 -5.80 0.24 -3.00
N ARG A 307 -5.53 1.40 -3.64
CA ARG A 307 -4.35 1.66 -4.46
C ARG A 307 -3.32 2.48 -3.69
N LYS A 308 -3.78 3.56 -3.07
CA LYS A 308 -2.98 4.49 -2.28
C LYS A 308 -3.50 4.46 -0.87
N VAL A 309 -2.74 3.84 0.04
CA VAL A 309 -3.17 3.75 1.44
C VAL A 309 -3.40 5.15 2.01
N ASN A 310 -2.57 6.14 1.69
CA ASN A 310 -2.76 7.53 2.12
C ASN A 310 -3.92 8.29 1.41
N TYR A 311 -4.63 7.67 0.47
CA TYR A 311 -5.76 8.30 -0.21
C TYR A 311 -7.05 8.19 0.62
N PRO A 312 -7.83 9.26 0.78
CA PRO A 312 -8.81 9.34 1.85
C PRO A 312 -10.11 8.60 1.55
N THR A 313 -10.34 7.96 0.41
CA THR A 313 -11.64 7.35 0.08
C THR A 313 -11.52 6.12 -0.82
N PHE A 314 -12.52 5.22 -0.75
CA PHE A 314 -12.69 4.20 -1.78
C PHE A 314 -13.05 4.84 -3.12
N CYS A 315 -12.61 4.23 -4.24
CA CYS A 315 -13.12 4.62 -5.54
C CYS A 315 -14.63 4.32 -5.66
N PRO A 316 -15.34 4.92 -6.63
CA PRO A 316 -16.79 4.71 -6.79
C PRO A 316 -17.20 3.24 -6.88
N VAL A 317 -16.39 2.40 -7.53
CA VAL A 317 -16.61 0.95 -7.61
C VAL A 317 -16.58 0.32 -6.22
N CYS A 318 -15.47 0.48 -5.49
CA CYS A 318 -15.31 -0.07 -4.15
C CYS A 318 -16.37 0.45 -3.16
N ALA A 319 -16.70 1.74 -3.23
CA ALA A 319 -17.71 2.36 -2.37
C ALA A 319 -19.13 1.80 -2.62
N HIS A 320 -19.54 1.64 -3.87
CA HIS A 320 -20.85 1.06 -4.22
C HIS A 320 -21.00 -0.37 -3.70
N TYR A 321 -19.97 -1.19 -3.89
CA TYR A 321 -20.03 -2.58 -3.44
C TYR A 321 -19.88 -2.71 -1.92
N LEU A 322 -19.20 -1.79 -1.25
CA LEU A 322 -19.25 -1.66 0.22
C LEU A 322 -20.69 -1.45 0.69
N GLU A 323 -21.39 -0.48 0.11
CA GLU A 323 -22.76 -0.18 0.47
C GLU A 323 -23.67 -1.39 0.24
N LYS A 324 -23.62 -2.01 -0.94
CA LYS A 324 -24.41 -3.22 -1.25
C LYS A 324 -24.14 -4.35 -0.26
N ARG A 325 -22.88 -4.57 0.10
CA ARG A 325 -22.48 -5.63 1.03
C ARG A 325 -23.01 -5.36 2.44
N LEU A 326 -22.88 -4.13 2.93
CA LEU A 326 -23.41 -3.71 4.23
C LEU A 326 -24.94 -3.84 4.28
N GLN A 327 -25.64 -3.39 3.24
CA GLN A 327 -27.10 -3.55 3.13
C GLN A 327 -27.50 -5.03 3.18
N GLY A 328 -26.74 -5.91 2.50
CA GLY A 328 -26.95 -7.36 2.54
C GLY A 328 -26.82 -7.93 3.96
N ILE A 329 -25.77 -7.54 4.68
CA ILE A 329 -25.55 -7.95 6.08
C ILE A 329 -26.71 -7.48 6.96
N ILE A 330 -27.12 -6.21 6.85
CA ILE A 330 -28.20 -5.63 7.64
C ILE A 330 -29.54 -6.34 7.39
N ARG A 331 -29.87 -6.65 6.13
CA ARG A 331 -31.13 -7.32 5.75
C ARG A 331 -31.18 -8.80 6.09
N SER A 332 -30.02 -9.44 6.27
CA SER A 332 -29.93 -10.86 6.64
C SER A 332 -30.11 -11.13 8.14
N ARG A 333 -30.28 -10.07 8.93
CA ARG A 333 -30.59 -10.10 10.37
C ARG A 333 -32.09 -9.94 10.59
#